data_AF-A0A4R0G869-F1
#
_entry.id   AF-A0A4R0G869-F1
#
_cell.length_a   1.000
_cell.length_b   1.000
_cell.length_c   1.000
_cell.angle_alpha   90.00
_cell.angle_beta   90.00
_cell.angle_gamma   90.00
#
_symmetry.space_group_name_H-M   'P 1'
#
loop_
_entity.id
_entity.type
_entity.pdbx_description
1 polymer ?
#
loop_
_entity_poly.entity_id
_entity_poly.type
_entity_poly.pdbx_seq_one_letter_code
_entity_poly.pdbx_strand_id
1 'polypeptide(L)'
;METRWKRLRFERGWSQRDVLRRMVAAGRRQGVALPSEESMHKALSRWENGHCRPTSFYYGLLAEVFDLPPDDNPVPVAVPKPGTVVAELVSLRAEVSRLAELVSRLSAVA
;
A
#
# COMPACT_ATOMS: atom_id res chain seq x y z
N MET A 1 11.61 -0.16 20.51
CA MET A 1 12.65 0.60 19.80
C MET A 1 11.94 1.68 18.98
N GLU A 2 12.16 2.96 19.29
CA GLU A 2 11.50 4.05 18.58
C GLU A 2 12.13 4.23 17.19
N THR A 3 11.30 4.19 16.15
CA THR A 3 11.79 4.34 14.77
C THR A 3 11.90 5.80 14.37
N ARG A 4 12.74 6.08 13.37
CA ARG A 4 12.94 7.44 12.86
C ARG A 4 11.64 8.11 12.41
N TRP A 5 10.69 7.35 11.84
CA TRP A 5 9.42 7.89 11.33
C TRP A 5 8.54 8.42 12.45
N LYS A 6 8.47 7.66 13.55
CA LYS A 6 7.73 8.06 14.75
C LYS A 6 8.30 9.34 15.34
N ARG A 7 9.64 9.42 15.43
CA ARG A 7 10.35 10.61 15.90
C ARG A 7 10.07 11.84 15.03
N LEU A 8 10.29 11.73 13.71
CA LEU A 8 10.06 12.83 12.77
C LEU A 8 8.60 13.31 12.76
N ARG A 9 7.65 12.38 12.88
CA ARG A 9 6.24 12.73 13.02
C ARG A 9 5.99 13.56 14.28
N PHE A 10 6.56 13.17 15.41
CA PHE A 10 6.42 13.91 16.67
C PHE A 10 7.14 15.26 16.64
N GLU A 11 8.35 15.34 16.08
CA GLU A 11 9.10 16.59 15.88
C GLU A 11 8.30 17.61 15.06
N ARG A 12 7.49 17.14 14.11
CA ARG A 12 6.62 17.99 13.29
C ARG A 12 5.24 18.24 13.89
N GLY A 13 4.94 17.68 15.07
CA GLY A 13 3.62 17.79 15.71
C GLY A 13 2.50 17.12 14.90
N TRP A 14 2.82 16.15 14.06
CA TRP A 14 1.86 15.50 13.16
C TRP A 14 1.18 14.30 13.82
N SER A 15 -0.11 14.11 13.55
CA SER A 15 -0.80 12.86 13.83
C SER A 15 -0.45 11.78 12.78
N GLN A 16 -0.71 10.50 13.06
CA GLN A 16 -0.52 9.45 12.06
C GLN A 16 -1.40 9.71 10.81
N ARG A 17 -2.62 10.22 11.01
CA ARG A 17 -3.52 10.60 9.93
C ARG A 17 -2.98 11.75 9.07
N ASP A 18 -2.23 12.68 9.66
CA ASP A 18 -1.54 13.74 8.92
C ASP A 18 -0.46 13.22 7.99
N VAL A 19 0.29 12.21 8.44
CA VAL A 19 1.28 11.52 7.61
C VAL A 19 0.57 10.77 6.48
N LEU A 20 -0.50 10.03 6.78
CA LEU A 20 -1.26 9.30 5.76
C LEU A 20 -1.82 10.22 4.67
N ARG A 21 -2.42 11.36 5.03
CA ARG A 21 -2.91 12.34 4.06
C ARG A 21 -1.80 12.85 3.13
N ARG A 22 -0.60 13.09 3.69
CA ARG A 22 0.56 13.53 2.92
C ARG A 22 1.11 12.42 2.02
N MET A 23 1.15 11.18 2.50
CA MET A 23 1.54 10.01 1.68
C MET A 23 0.57 9.80 0.52
N VAL A 24 -0.74 9.96 0.74
CA VAL A 24 -1.74 9.88 -0.34
C VAL A 24 -1.54 10.98 -1.37
N ALA A 25 -1.25 12.21 -0.93
CA ALA A 25 -0.94 13.31 -1.84
C ALA A 25 0.34 13.06 -2.65
N ALA A 26 1.40 12.52 -2.02
CA ALA A 26 2.63 12.12 -2.70
C ALA A 26 2.39 10.98 -3.71
N GLY A 27 1.67 9.93 -3.32
CA GLY A 27 1.31 8.83 -4.22
C GLY A 27 0.54 9.31 -5.44
N ARG A 28 -0.42 10.23 -5.26
CA ARG A 28 -1.17 10.84 -6.36
C ARG A 28 -0.27 11.63 -7.32
N ARG A 29 0.72 12.38 -6.83
CA ARG A 29 1.71 13.07 -7.69
C ARG A 29 2.52 12.08 -8.54
N GLN A 30 2.78 10.90 -8.00
CA GLN A 30 3.50 9.83 -8.68
C GLN A 30 2.59 8.91 -9.53
N GLY A 31 1.28 9.22 -9.62
CA GLY A 31 0.31 8.41 -10.37
C GLY A 31 -0.05 7.08 -9.72
N VAL A 32 0.26 6.89 -8.44
CA VAL A 32 0.00 5.64 -7.71
C VAL A 32 -1.13 5.83 -6.68
N ALA A 33 -2.12 4.94 -6.74
CA ALA A 33 -3.15 4.85 -5.72
C ALA A 33 -2.63 4.04 -4.53
N LEU A 34 -2.71 4.62 -3.33
CA LEU A 34 -2.41 3.89 -2.09
C LEU A 34 -3.57 2.98 -1.68
N PRO A 35 -3.30 1.94 -0.86
CA PRO A 35 -4.35 1.12 -0.24
C PRO A 35 -5.33 1.93 0.62
N SER A 36 -6.37 1.26 1.12
CA SER A 36 -7.35 1.86 2.02
C SER A 36 -6.70 2.53 3.24
N GLU A 37 -7.32 3.60 3.75
CA GLU A 37 -6.81 4.37 4.90
C GLU A 37 -6.54 3.47 6.11
N GLU A 38 -7.41 2.50 6.38
CA GLU A 38 -7.24 1.53 7.48
C GLU A 38 -5.99 0.64 7.29
N SER A 39 -5.80 0.09 6.09
CA SER A 39 -4.61 -0.70 5.75
C SER A 39 -3.34 0.12 5.92
N MET A 40 -3.42 1.38 5.50
CA MET A 40 -2.29 2.30 5.54
C MET A 40 -1.95 2.76 6.96
N HIS A 41 -2.96 2.99 7.78
CA HIS A 41 -2.79 3.25 9.21
C HIS A 41 -2.15 2.08 9.95
N LYS A 42 -2.61 0.84 9.67
CA LYS A 42 -2.02 -0.38 10.23
C LYS A 42 -0.54 -0.51 9.83
N ALA A 43 -0.22 -0.31 8.55
CA ALA A 43 1.15 -0.36 8.05
C ALA A 43 2.04 0.72 8.71
N LEU A 44 1.58 1.97 8.74
CA LEU A 44 2.31 3.08 9.38
C LEU A 44 2.58 2.79 10.86
N SER A 45 1.58 2.30 11.60
CA SER A 45 1.75 1.92 13.01
C SER A 45 2.80 0.81 13.19
N ARG A 46 2.81 -0.21 12.34
CA ARG A 46 3.84 -1.27 12.38
C ARG A 46 5.23 -0.74 12.07
N TRP A 47 5.37 0.17 11.12
CA TRP A 47 6.65 0.82 10.81
C TRP A 47 7.12 1.70 11.97
N GLU A 48 6.23 2.52 12.52
CA GLU A 48 6.56 3.44 13.62
C GLU A 48 7.01 2.72 14.89
N ASN A 49 6.42 1.54 15.16
CA ASN A 49 6.76 0.70 16.30
C ASN A 49 7.88 -0.32 16.02
N GLY A 50 8.43 -0.32 14.80
CA GLY A 50 9.56 -1.19 14.42
C GLY A 50 9.20 -2.66 14.24
N HIS A 51 7.91 -3.00 14.11
CA HIS A 51 7.46 -4.36 13.84
C HIS A 51 7.83 -4.83 12.43
N CYS A 52 7.97 -3.90 11.48
CA CYS A 52 8.50 -4.15 10.14
C CYS A 52 9.10 -2.86 9.56
N ARG A 53 9.87 -3.00 8.48
CA ARG A 53 10.40 -1.86 7.71
C ARG A 53 9.49 -1.56 6.51
N PRO A 54 9.33 -0.29 6.10
CA PRO A 54 8.69 0.03 4.83
C PRO A 54 9.51 -0.53 3.67
N THR A 55 8.85 -0.95 2.60
CA THR A 55 9.51 -1.32 1.34
C THR A 55 10.09 -0.08 0.65
N SER A 56 10.96 -0.22 -0.37
CA SER A 56 11.53 0.95 -1.07
C SER A 56 10.48 1.95 -1.55
N PHE A 57 9.33 1.45 -2.04
CA PHE A 57 8.22 2.29 -2.49
C PHE A 57 7.68 3.18 -1.36
N TYR A 58 7.29 2.57 -0.24
CA TYR A 58 6.75 3.32 0.90
C TYR A 58 7.81 4.17 1.59
N TYR A 59 9.07 3.73 1.57
CA TYR A 59 10.18 4.54 2.03
C TYR A 59 10.31 5.80 1.19
N GLY A 60 10.28 5.69 -0.15
CA GLY A 60 10.35 6.85 -1.05
C GLY A 60 9.24 7.86 -0.76
N LEU A 61 8.02 7.38 -0.57
CA LEU A 61 6.90 8.25 -0.17
C LEU A 61 7.12 8.90 1.20
N LEU A 62 7.59 8.15 2.20
CA LEU A 62 7.88 8.70 3.52
C LEU A 62 9.05 9.70 3.46
N ALA A 63 10.09 9.42 2.66
CA ALA A 63 11.22 10.31 2.47
C ALA A 63 10.75 11.63 1.82
N GLU A 64 9.89 11.57 0.80
CA GLU A 64 9.27 12.77 0.22
C GLU A 64 8.43 13.53 1.24
N VAL A 65 7.60 12.84 2.03
CA VAL A 65 6.76 13.47 3.08
C VAL A 65 7.61 14.12 4.18
N PHE A 66 8.78 13.55 4.48
CA PHE A 66 9.69 14.01 5.52
C PHE A 66 10.89 14.84 5.02
N ASP A 67 10.90 15.22 3.74
CA ASP A 67 11.99 15.98 3.09
C ASP A 67 13.37 15.36 3.35
N LEU A 68 13.42 14.02 3.35
CA LEU A 68 14.64 13.25 3.57
C LEU A 68 15.27 12.89 2.22
N PRO A 69 16.60 12.71 2.18
CA PRO A 69 17.25 12.13 1.02
C PRO A 69 16.70 10.73 0.71
N PRO A 70 16.79 10.28 -0.56
CA PRO A 70 16.43 8.93 -0.96
C PRO A 70 17.16 7.88 -0.10
N ASP A 71 16.57 6.69 0.06
CA ASP A 71 17.18 5.64 0.88
C ASP A 71 18.53 5.19 0.31
N ASP A 72 19.57 5.21 1.13
CA ASP A 72 20.86 4.61 0.78
C ASP A 72 20.84 3.07 0.87
N ASN A 73 19.80 2.48 1.49
CA ASN A 73 19.64 1.02 1.61
C ASN A 73 18.18 0.55 1.41
N PRO A 74 17.67 0.59 0.17
CA PRO A 74 16.29 0.21 -0.13
C PRO A 74 16.04 -1.27 0.18
N VAL A 75 15.02 -1.57 1.01
CA VAL A 75 14.49 -2.95 1.11
C VAL A 75 13.75 -3.25 -0.19
N PRO A 76 14.24 -4.16 -1.06
CA PRO A 76 13.67 -4.38 -2.37
C PRO A 76 12.17 -4.61 -2.25
N VAL A 77 11.38 -3.83 -2.99
CA VAL A 77 9.98 -4.19 -3.23
C VAL A 77 10.04 -5.54 -3.93
N ALA A 78 9.47 -6.58 -3.34
CA ALA A 78 9.16 -7.77 -4.11
C ALA A 78 8.16 -7.32 -5.18
N VAL A 79 8.66 -7.01 -6.37
CA VAL A 79 7.83 -6.90 -7.57
C VAL A 79 7.05 -8.22 -7.58
N PRO A 80 5.71 -8.20 -7.52
CA PRO A 80 4.96 -9.44 -7.63
C PRO A 80 5.47 -10.12 -8.89
N LYS A 81 6.02 -11.33 -8.74
CA LYS A 81 6.62 -12.05 -9.87
C LYS A 81 5.58 -12.01 -11.00
N PRO A 82 5.96 -11.75 -12.26
CA PRO A 82 5.00 -11.69 -13.36
C PRO A 82 4.04 -12.88 -13.39
N GLY A 83 4.52 -14.07 -12.99
CA GLY A 83 3.69 -15.27 -12.82
C GLY A 83 2.60 -15.17 -11.75
N THR A 84 2.81 -14.45 -10.65
CA THR A 84 1.82 -14.23 -9.59
C THR A 84 0.70 -13.31 -10.08
N VAL A 85 1.02 -12.22 -10.75
CA VAL A 85 0.01 -11.31 -11.33
C VAL A 85 -0.79 -12.03 -12.42
N VAL A 86 -0.13 -12.82 -13.26
CA VAL A 86 -0.80 -13.64 -14.28
C VAL A 86 -1.71 -14.69 -13.63
N ALA A 87 -1.26 -15.37 -12.56
CA ALA A 87 -2.07 -16.37 -11.85
C ALA A 87 -3.29 -15.76 -11.15
N GLU A 88 -3.13 -14.59 -10.53
CA GLU A 88 -4.23 -13.83 -9.91
C GLU A 88 -5.24 -13.37 -10.96
N LEU A 89 -4.79 -12.85 -12.10
CA LEU A 89 -5.67 -12.46 -13.22
C LEU A 89 -6.39 -13.65 -13.85
N VAL A 90 -5.73 -14.80 -13.97
CA VAL A 90 -6.37 -16.04 -14.45
C VAL A 90 -7.44 -16.53 -13.48
N SER A 91 -7.15 -16.48 -12.17
CA SER A 91 -8.10 -16.86 -11.13
C SER A 91 -9.30 -15.93 -11.09
N LEU A 92 -9.06 -14.61 -11.19
CA LEU A 92 -10.11 -13.60 -11.25
C LEU A 92 -10.98 -13.76 -12.50
N ARG A 93 -10.37 -14.04 -13.67
CA ARG A 93 -11.09 -14.32 -14.90
C ARG A 93 -12.00 -15.55 -14.77
N ALA A 94 -11.50 -16.62 -14.16
CA ALA A 94 -12.30 -17.83 -13.93
C ALA A 94 -13.48 -17.56 -12.99
N GLU A 95 -13.30 -16.72 -11.98
CA GLU A 95 -14.38 -16.34 -11.06
C GLU A 95 -15.45 -15.50 -11.74
N VAL A 96 -15.05 -14.54 -12.58
CA VAL A 96 -15.99 -13.76 -13.41
C VAL A 96 -16.82 -14.69 -14.32
N SER A 97 -16.20 -15.70 -14.93
CA SER A 97 -16.92 -16.68 -15.75
C SER A 97 -17.93 -17.50 -14.93
N ARG A 98 -17.55 -17.97 -13.74
CA ARG A 98 -18.46 -18.69 -12.84
C ARG A 98 -19.66 -17.85 -12.43
N LEU A 99 -19.44 -16.59 -12.08
CA LEU A 99 -20.51 -15.67 -11.72
C LEU A 99 -21.44 -15.41 -12.92
N ALA A 100 -20.89 -15.26 -14.13
CA ALA A 100 -21.69 -15.10 -15.33
C ALA A 100 -22.60 -16.31 -15.58
N GLU A 101 -22.09 -17.53 -15.40
CA GLU A 101 -22.91 -18.75 -15.52
C GLU A 101 -24.01 -18.82 -14.46
N LEU A 102 -23.73 -18.45 -13.21
CA LEU A 102 -24.75 -18.42 -12.15
C LEU A 102 -25.85 -17.41 -12.47
N VAL A 103 -25.49 -16.23 -12.96
CA VAL A 103 -26.46 -15.21 -13.40
C VAL A 103 -27.30 -15.76 -14.54
N SER A 104 -26.71 -16.37 -15.57
CA SER A 104 -27.46 -16.97 -16.67
C SER A 104 -28.42 -18.07 -16.21
N ARG A 105 -28.02 -18.91 -15.25
CA ARG A 105 -28.88 -19.98 -14.70
C ARG A 105 -30.05 -19.41 -13.90
N LEU A 106 -29.82 -18.37 -13.09
CA LEU A 106 -30.89 -17.71 -12.33
C LEU A 106 -31.89 -17.01 -13.26
N SER A 107 -31.42 -16.39 -14.34
CA SER A 107 -32.29 -15.75 -15.34
C SER A 107 -33.10 -16.74 -16.17
N ALA A 108 -32.70 -18.01 -16.27
CA ALA A 108 -33.40 -19.04 -17.05
C ALA A 108 -34.50 -19.79 -16.25
N VAL A 109 -34.61 -19.54 -14.94
CA VAL A 109 -35.58 -20.19 -14.03
C VAL A 109 -36.76 -19.26 -13.69
N ALA A 110 -36.72 -18.00 -14.17
CA ALA A 110 -37.81 -17.02 -14.07
C ALA A 110 -38.66 -17.01 -15.35
#